data_AF-A0A7S1S7E4-F1
#
_entry.id   AF-A0A7S1S7E4-F1
#
_cell.length_a   1.000
_cell.length_b   1.000
_cell.length_c   1.000
_cell.angle_alpha   90.00
_cell.angle_beta   90.00
_cell.angle_gamma   90.00
#
_symmetry.space_group_name_H-M   'P 1'
#
loop_
_entity.id
_entity.type
_entity.pdbx_description
1 polymer ?
#
loop_
_entity_poly.entity_id
_entity_poly.type
_entity_poly.pdbx_seq_one_letter_code
_entity_poly.pdbx_strand_id
1 'polypeptide(L)'
;WKGSFSSNFMGGRKGSAVHKAIWEAQKSALAVHCRPEEMKLEKVCCLDDPGVICHIPWTQLGEGISHRVLRSLSGSFGFRSDVRLFCYGGHESFVPRNIDVVLTKKPGLDEGLAYWRSIGESSPMDRIAYHLFNSNINTKDLSRQQLFNRSTVIGTLYSTSFLGAS
;
A
#
# COMPACT_ATOMS: atom_id res chain seq x y z
N TRP A 1 0.00 -7.16 -21.29
CA TRP A 1 0.08 -6.22 -20.16
C TRP A 1 1.35 -6.50 -19.36
N LYS A 2 2.26 -5.53 -19.22
CA LYS A 2 3.39 -5.61 -18.27
C LYS A 2 3.01 -4.77 -17.04
N GLY A 3 2.20 -5.34 -16.15
CA GLY A 3 1.91 -4.70 -14.87
C GLY A 3 3.09 -4.91 -13.92
N SER A 4 3.52 -3.88 -13.21
CA SER A 4 4.40 -4.02 -12.04
C SER A 4 3.55 -4.39 -10.84
N PHE A 5 3.90 -5.47 -10.15
CA PHE A 5 3.29 -5.82 -8.87
C PHE A 5 3.65 -4.75 -7.83
N SER A 6 2.67 -4.35 -7.00
CA SER A 6 2.88 -3.53 -5.81
C SER A 6 2.35 -4.30 -4.61
N SER A 7 3.17 -4.47 -3.58
CA SER A 7 2.76 -5.14 -2.34
C SER A 7 1.86 -4.30 -1.44
N ASN A 8 1.57 -3.05 -1.82
CA ASN A 8 0.81 -2.12 -0.98
C ASN A 8 -0.62 -2.60 -0.72
N PHE A 9 -1.20 -3.35 -1.66
CA PHE A 9 -2.49 -3.97 -1.48
C PHE A 9 -2.49 -5.39 -2.05
N MET A 10 -2.55 -6.37 -1.16
CA MET A 10 -2.71 -7.77 -1.50
C MET A 10 -3.93 -8.33 -0.76
N GLY A 11 -4.79 -9.00 -1.52
CA GLY A 11 -5.88 -9.81 -0.97
C GLY A 11 -5.56 -11.29 -1.13
N GLY A 12 -5.83 -12.08 -0.10
CA GLY A 12 -5.67 -13.54 -0.13
C GLY A 12 -6.79 -14.23 0.62
N ARG A 13 -7.21 -15.40 0.13
CA ARG A 13 -8.09 -16.28 0.91
C ARG A 13 -7.33 -16.84 2.11
N LYS A 14 -8.05 -17.19 3.18
CA LYS A 14 -7.49 -17.95 4.31
C LYS A 14 -6.76 -19.19 3.79
N GLY A 15 -5.53 -19.40 4.26
CA GLY A 15 -4.67 -20.50 3.80
C GLY A 15 -3.89 -20.22 2.50
N SER A 16 -3.90 -18.98 1.98
CA SER A 16 -3.07 -18.60 0.83
C SER A 16 -1.59 -18.93 1.07
N ALA A 17 -1.04 -19.81 0.24
CA ALA A 17 0.38 -20.18 0.28
C ALA A 17 1.31 -18.96 0.05
N VAL A 18 0.90 -18.02 -0.80
CA VAL A 18 1.62 -16.77 -1.06
C VAL A 18 1.72 -15.91 0.20
N HIS A 19 0.59 -15.65 0.86
CA HIS A 19 0.58 -14.82 2.07
C HIS A 19 1.35 -15.48 3.21
N LYS A 20 1.24 -16.81 3.35
CA LYS A 20 2.05 -17.56 4.31
C LYS A 20 3.54 -17.39 4.02
N ALA A 21 3.97 -17.54 2.77
CA ALA A 21 5.38 -17.40 2.41
C ALA A 21 5.91 -15.97 2.68
N ILE A 22 5.12 -14.93 2.38
CA ILE A 22 5.47 -13.54 2.67
C ILE A 22 5.60 -13.33 4.19
N TRP A 23 4.63 -13.80 4.96
CA TRP A 23 4.63 -13.70 6.42
C TRP A 23 5.84 -14.38 7.05
N GLU A 24 6.14 -15.61 6.64
CA GLU A 24 7.32 -16.34 7.15
C GLU A 24 8.63 -15.61 6.80
N ALA A 25 8.74 -15.05 5.59
CA ALA A 25 9.91 -14.28 5.18
C ALA A 25 10.05 -12.97 5.98
N GLN A 26 8.95 -12.27 6.25
CA GLN A 26 8.94 -11.06 7.09
C GLN A 26 9.34 -11.37 8.53
N LYS A 27 8.77 -12.42 9.13
CA LYS A 27 9.19 -12.89 10.47
C LYS A 27 10.67 -13.23 10.51
N SER A 28 11.15 -13.96 9.50
CA SER A 28 12.57 -14.32 9.42
C SER A 28 13.46 -13.08 9.33
N ALA A 29 13.05 -12.03 8.61
CA ALA A 29 13.81 -10.78 8.53
C ALA A 29 13.80 -10.01 9.86
N LEU A 30 12.68 -10.04 10.60
CA LEU A 30 12.54 -9.41 11.92
C LEU A 30 13.31 -10.14 13.02
N ALA A 31 13.60 -11.43 12.86
CA ALA A 31 14.35 -12.22 13.83
C ALA A 31 15.88 -12.05 13.74
N VAL A 32 16.39 -11.31 12.75
CA VAL A 32 17.83 -11.11 12.57
C VAL A 32 18.29 -9.92 13.41
N HIS A 33 19.20 -10.19 14.35
CA HIS A 33 19.90 -9.15 15.10
C HIS A 33 21.11 -8.67 14.30
N CYS A 34 21.46 -7.39 14.43
CA CYS A 34 22.65 -6.85 13.79
C CYS A 34 23.69 -6.38 14.78
N ARG A 35 24.85 -6.06 14.21
CA ARG A 35 25.85 -5.24 14.89
C ARG A 35 25.49 -3.74 14.79
N PRO A 36 25.92 -2.89 15.73
CA PRO A 36 25.61 -1.46 15.75
C PRO A 36 25.96 -0.71 14.44
N GLU A 37 27.05 -1.07 13.78
CA GLU A 37 27.48 -0.47 12.52
C GLU A 37 26.50 -0.71 11.36
N GLU A 38 25.71 -1.79 11.45
CA GLU A 38 24.78 -2.20 10.41
C GLU A 38 23.42 -1.49 10.50
N MET A 39 23.15 -0.75 11.58
CA MET A 39 21.91 0.03 11.74
C MET A 39 21.76 1.15 10.70
N LYS A 40 22.85 1.55 10.05
CA LYS A 40 22.84 2.55 8.98
C LYS A 40 22.47 1.96 7.61
N LEU A 41 22.42 0.63 7.51
CA LEU A 41 22.05 -0.05 6.29
C LEU A 41 20.54 -0.12 6.17
N GLU A 42 20.04 -0.08 4.94
CA GLU A 42 18.63 -0.27 4.64
C GLU A 42 18.30 -1.78 4.74
N LYS A 43 18.24 -2.29 5.99
CA LYS A 43 17.81 -3.64 6.36
C LYS A 43 17.13 -3.62 7.72
N VAL A 44 16.29 -4.61 7.98
CA VAL A 44 15.68 -4.81 9.31
C VAL A 44 16.78 -5.12 10.32
N CYS A 45 16.75 -4.41 11.45
CA CYS A 45 17.86 -4.44 12.37
C CYS A 45 17.46 -4.19 13.82
N CYS A 46 17.62 -5.20 14.67
CA CYS A 46 17.49 -5.10 16.12
C CYS A 46 18.87 -5.30 16.77
N LEU A 47 19.17 -4.52 17.80
CA LEU A 47 20.33 -4.78 18.67
C LEU A 47 19.86 -5.60 19.88
N ASP A 48 20.78 -6.30 20.53
CA ASP A 48 20.50 -7.02 21.80
C ASP A 48 20.23 -6.07 22.98
N ASP A 49 20.53 -4.78 22.83
CA ASP A 49 20.27 -3.76 23.84
C ASP A 49 18.77 -3.39 23.86
N PRO A 50 18.03 -3.69 24.96
CA PRO A 50 16.61 -3.37 25.06
C PRO A 50 16.33 -1.85 25.11
N GLY A 51 17.34 -1.02 25.35
CA GLY A 51 17.25 0.44 25.29
C GLY A 51 17.24 1.00 23.86
N VAL A 52 17.56 0.19 22.85
CA VAL A 52 17.63 0.62 21.45
C VAL A 52 16.42 0.09 20.67
N ILE A 53 15.65 1.01 20.10
CA ILE A 53 14.54 0.67 19.21
C ILE A 53 15.10 0.07 17.91
N CYS A 54 14.56 -1.07 17.48
CA CYS A 54 14.91 -1.69 16.21
C CYS A 54 14.73 -0.71 15.04
N HIS A 55 15.71 -0.66 14.14
CA HIS A 55 15.57 -0.02 12.85
C HIS A 55 14.79 -0.96 11.92
N ILE A 56 13.54 -0.60 11.61
CA ILE A 56 12.69 -1.38 10.70
C ILE A 56 12.36 -0.50 9.48
N PRO A 57 12.99 -0.75 8.31
CA PRO A 57 12.61 -0.08 7.07
C PRO A 57 11.27 -0.67 6.59
N TRP A 58 10.15 -0.15 7.10
CA TRP A 58 8.80 -0.69 6.88
C TRP A 58 8.45 -0.87 5.40
N THR A 59 8.82 0.09 4.54
CA THR A 59 8.63 0.00 3.09
C THR A 59 9.34 -1.22 2.51
N GLN A 60 10.58 -1.48 2.94
CA GLN A 60 11.38 -2.59 2.46
C GLN A 60 10.92 -3.95 3.01
N LEU A 61 10.41 -3.98 4.25
CA LEU A 61 9.77 -5.17 4.84
C LEU A 61 8.51 -5.57 4.05
N GLY A 62 7.75 -4.60 3.55
CA GLY A 62 6.61 -4.83 2.66
C GLY A 62 7.06 -5.19 1.24
N GLU A 63 7.51 -4.19 0.49
CA GLU A 63 7.79 -4.28 -0.94
C GLU A 63 8.99 -5.16 -1.25
N GLY A 64 10.11 -4.91 -0.56
CA GLY A 64 11.36 -5.62 -0.80
C GLY A 64 11.25 -7.13 -0.57
N ILE A 65 10.59 -7.55 0.52
CA ILE A 65 10.38 -8.97 0.81
C ILE A 65 9.31 -9.58 -0.08
N SER A 66 8.14 -8.94 -0.21
CA SER A 66 7.02 -9.49 -0.98
C SER A 66 7.39 -9.69 -2.46
N HIS A 67 8.14 -8.75 -3.05
CA HIS A 67 8.60 -8.87 -4.44
C HIS A 67 9.55 -10.05 -4.62
N ARG A 68 10.48 -10.27 -3.68
CA ARG A 68 11.42 -11.40 -3.73
C ARG A 68 10.70 -12.74 -3.55
N VAL A 69 9.76 -12.82 -2.61
CA VAL A 69 8.94 -14.02 -2.38
C VAL A 69 8.09 -14.34 -3.61
N LEU A 70 7.42 -13.34 -4.19
CA LEU A 70 6.65 -13.58 -5.40
C LEU A 70 7.53 -14.01 -6.57
N ARG A 71 8.72 -13.43 -6.71
CA ARG A 71 9.69 -13.84 -7.75
C ARG A 71 10.18 -15.28 -7.55
N SER A 72 10.42 -15.70 -6.31
CA SER A 72 10.83 -17.09 -6.03
C SER A 72 9.70 -18.08 -6.29
N LEU A 73 8.45 -17.70 -6.02
CA LEU A 73 7.27 -18.48 -6.35
C LEU A 73 6.94 -18.46 -7.86
N SER A 74 7.39 -17.43 -8.58
CA SER A 74 7.14 -17.23 -10.01
C SER A 74 8.11 -17.96 -10.94
N GLY A 75 9.17 -18.61 -10.42
CA GLY A 75 10.15 -19.36 -11.21
C GLY A 75 10.72 -18.62 -12.45
N SER A 76 11.44 -19.35 -13.31
CA SER A 76 11.88 -18.83 -14.62
C SER A 76 10.80 -18.95 -15.72
N PHE A 77 9.77 -19.76 -15.48
CA PHE A 77 8.74 -20.12 -16.47
C PHE A 77 7.31 -19.76 -16.05
N GLY A 78 7.14 -18.94 -15.00
CA GLY A 78 5.84 -18.56 -14.46
C GLY A 78 5.55 -19.19 -13.09
N PHE A 79 4.50 -18.69 -12.44
CA PHE A 79 4.07 -19.16 -11.12
C PHE A 79 3.92 -20.68 -11.09
N ARG A 80 4.34 -21.29 -9.97
CA ARG A 80 4.00 -22.68 -9.68
C ARG A 80 2.51 -22.89 -9.98
N SER A 81 2.16 -24.04 -10.56
CA SER A 81 0.81 -24.32 -11.04
C SER A 81 -0.28 -24.26 -9.96
N ASP A 82 0.11 -24.31 -8.68
CA ASP A 82 -0.76 -24.18 -7.52
C ASP A 82 -1.02 -22.72 -7.08
N VAL A 83 -0.34 -21.73 -7.68
CA VAL A 83 -0.51 -20.30 -7.36
C VAL A 83 -1.20 -19.59 -8.52
N ARG A 84 -2.38 -19.02 -8.24
CA ARG A 84 -3.08 -18.12 -9.16
C ARG A 84 -2.98 -16.69 -8.65
N LEU A 85 -2.40 -15.81 -9.47
CA LEU A 85 -2.35 -14.38 -9.22
C LEU A 85 -3.30 -13.67 -10.18
N PHE A 86 -4.13 -12.79 -9.64
CA PHE A 86 -4.99 -11.91 -10.41
C PHE A 86 -4.52 -10.47 -10.19
N CYS A 87 -4.33 -9.74 -11.29
CA CYS A 87 -4.00 -8.32 -11.24
C CYS A 87 -5.20 -7.54 -11.78
N TYR A 88 -5.80 -6.72 -10.93
CA TYR A 88 -6.94 -5.89 -11.29
C TYR A 88 -6.46 -4.48 -11.61
N GLY A 89 -6.75 -4.01 -12.83
CA GLY A 89 -6.34 -2.70 -13.33
C GLY A 89 -7.51 -1.97 -13.96
N GLY A 90 -7.31 -0.72 -14.38
CA GLY A 90 -8.32 0.05 -15.11
C GLY A 90 -9.59 0.24 -14.28
N HIS A 91 -10.72 -0.30 -14.76
CA HIS A 91 -12.04 -0.23 -14.09
C HIS A 91 -12.24 -1.26 -12.97
N GLU A 92 -11.42 -2.31 -12.92
CA GLU A 92 -11.49 -3.34 -11.87
C GLU A 92 -10.54 -3.05 -10.69
N SER A 93 -9.68 -2.04 -10.82
CA SER A 93 -8.74 -1.62 -9.75
C SER A 93 -9.48 -1.15 -8.48
N PHE A 94 -8.84 -1.30 -7.32
CA PHE A 94 -9.27 -0.74 -6.03
C PHE A 94 -8.95 0.76 -5.88
N VAL A 95 -8.51 1.38 -6.97
CA VAL A 95 -8.12 2.78 -7.03
C VAL A 95 -8.61 3.34 -8.36
N PRO A 96 -9.34 4.47 -8.39
CA PRO A 96 -9.75 5.11 -9.63
C PRO A 96 -8.52 5.56 -10.42
N ARG A 97 -8.69 5.68 -11.74
CA ARG A 97 -7.60 6.14 -12.61
C ARG A 97 -7.17 7.56 -12.21
N ASN A 98 -5.87 7.82 -12.35
CA ASN A 98 -5.24 9.12 -12.10
C ASN A 98 -5.52 9.67 -10.69
N ILE A 99 -5.64 8.79 -9.68
CA ILE A 99 -5.84 9.23 -8.30
C ILE A 99 -4.71 10.15 -7.82
N ASP A 100 -3.48 9.90 -8.26
CA ASP A 100 -2.30 10.69 -7.96
C ASP A 100 -2.49 12.14 -8.43
N VAL A 101 -2.95 12.33 -9.67
CA VAL A 101 -3.24 13.66 -10.23
C VAL A 101 -4.30 14.39 -9.40
N VAL A 102 -5.39 13.71 -9.03
CA VAL A 102 -6.46 14.28 -8.22
C VAL A 102 -5.94 14.65 -6.84
N LEU A 103 -5.22 13.75 -6.17
CA LEU A 103 -4.73 13.96 -4.82
C LEU A 103 -3.63 15.03 -4.74
N THR A 104 -2.76 15.14 -5.74
CA THR A 104 -1.75 16.22 -5.82
C THR A 104 -2.39 17.60 -5.98
N LYS A 105 -3.45 17.70 -6.79
CA LYS A 105 -4.15 18.99 -7.03
C LYS A 105 -5.02 19.44 -5.86
N LYS A 106 -5.37 18.54 -4.94
CA LYS A 106 -6.23 18.82 -3.78
C LYS A 106 -7.55 19.54 -4.16
N PRO A 107 -8.29 19.09 -5.20
CA PRO A 107 -9.46 19.80 -5.68
C PRO A 107 -10.62 19.75 -4.68
N GLY A 108 -11.60 20.61 -4.93
CA GLY A 108 -12.94 20.44 -4.37
C GLY A 108 -13.54 19.07 -4.76
N LEU A 109 -14.47 18.55 -3.96
CA LEU A 109 -15.09 17.26 -4.20
C LEU A 109 -15.77 17.22 -5.58
N ASP A 110 -16.58 18.23 -5.90
CA ASP A 110 -17.30 18.30 -7.18
C ASP A 110 -16.37 18.39 -8.38
N GLU A 111 -15.29 19.15 -8.26
CA GLU A 111 -14.26 19.27 -9.29
C GLU A 111 -13.55 17.92 -9.53
N GLY A 112 -13.16 17.23 -8.45
CA GLY A 112 -12.55 15.90 -8.55
C GLY A 112 -13.48 14.85 -9.16
N LEU A 113 -14.75 14.86 -8.77
CA LEU A 113 -15.77 14.00 -9.36
C LEU A 113 -16.02 14.32 -10.83
N ALA A 114 -16.05 15.61 -11.21
CA ALA A 114 -16.19 16.03 -12.61
C ALA A 114 -14.99 15.56 -13.46
N TYR A 115 -13.77 15.65 -12.92
CA TYR A 115 -12.57 15.11 -13.57
C TYR A 115 -12.68 13.59 -13.79
N TRP A 116 -13.09 12.83 -12.78
CA TRP A 116 -13.23 11.39 -12.93
C TRP A 116 -14.32 11.01 -13.93
N ARG A 117 -15.47 11.69 -13.90
CA ARG A 117 -16.54 11.50 -14.90
C ARG A 117 -16.04 11.77 -16.32
N SER A 118 -15.23 12.81 -16.52
CA SER A 118 -14.72 13.18 -17.85
C SER A 118 -13.79 12.13 -18.47
N ILE A 119 -13.13 11.32 -17.63
CA ILE A 119 -12.31 10.19 -18.09
C ILE A 119 -13.06 8.86 -18.11
N GLY A 120 -14.37 8.85 -17.82
CA GLY A 120 -15.23 7.66 -17.83
C GLY A 120 -15.17 6.84 -16.53
N GLU A 121 -14.93 7.48 -15.39
CA GLU A 121 -14.95 6.85 -14.07
C GLU A 121 -16.28 7.17 -13.37
N SER A 122 -17.19 6.20 -13.29
CA SER A 122 -18.59 6.42 -12.84
C SER A 122 -18.74 6.50 -11.32
N SER A 123 -17.94 5.71 -10.59
CA SER A 123 -18.03 5.56 -9.13
C SER A 123 -16.64 5.59 -8.47
N PRO A 124 -15.87 6.69 -8.64
CA PRO A 124 -14.48 6.74 -8.15
C PRO A 124 -14.37 6.58 -6.63
N MET A 125 -15.37 7.06 -5.88
CA MET A 125 -15.37 7.05 -4.42
C MET A 125 -15.70 5.67 -3.83
N ASP A 126 -16.45 4.84 -4.55
CA ASP A 126 -16.84 3.49 -4.10
C ASP A 126 -15.70 2.48 -4.26
N ARG A 127 -14.74 2.79 -5.15
CA ARG A 127 -13.65 1.89 -5.50
C ARG A 127 -12.46 1.97 -4.56
N ILE A 128 -12.33 3.06 -3.81
CA ILE A 128 -11.14 3.34 -3.00
C ILE A 128 -11.17 2.42 -1.78
N ALA A 129 -10.43 1.31 -1.88
CA ALA A 129 -10.12 0.50 -0.71
C ALA A 129 -9.30 1.37 0.25
N TYR A 130 -9.75 1.44 1.50
CA TYR A 130 -9.24 2.27 2.59
C TYR A 130 -7.76 2.03 2.92
N HIS A 131 -6.85 2.43 2.02
CA HIS A 131 -5.44 2.57 2.33
C HIS A 131 -5.16 4.03 2.65
N LEU A 132 -4.92 4.23 3.94
CA LEU A 132 -4.38 5.43 4.56
C LEU A 132 -3.51 6.20 3.56
N PHE A 133 -4.04 7.33 3.07
CA PHE A 133 -3.48 8.20 2.04
C PHE A 133 -2.05 8.70 2.31
N ASN A 134 -1.49 8.37 3.47
CA ASN A 134 -0.12 8.67 3.87
C ASN A 134 0.95 8.23 2.86
N SER A 135 0.68 7.27 1.98
CA SER A 135 1.62 6.87 0.92
C SER A 135 1.48 7.64 -0.39
N ASN A 136 0.34 8.30 -0.64
CA ASN A 136 0.04 8.96 -1.92
C ASN A 136 -0.03 10.48 -1.81
N ILE A 137 -0.17 11.04 -0.60
CA ILE A 137 -0.11 12.47 -0.33
C ILE A 137 0.82 12.76 0.83
N ASN A 138 1.52 13.89 0.73
CA ASN A 138 2.32 14.40 1.84
C ASN A 138 1.40 15.02 2.90
N THR A 139 0.92 14.20 3.84
CA THR A 139 -0.04 14.62 4.88
C THR A 139 0.54 15.63 5.86
N LYS A 140 1.87 15.75 5.95
CA LYS A 140 2.54 16.76 6.77
C LYS A 140 2.20 18.20 6.34
N ASP A 141 1.78 18.38 5.09
CA ASP A 141 1.41 19.68 4.53
C ASP A 141 -0.09 19.98 4.67
N LEU A 142 -0.84 19.15 5.42
CA LEU A 142 -2.29 19.28 5.60
C LEU A 142 -2.61 19.48 7.08
N SER A 143 -3.43 20.49 7.37
CA SER A 143 -3.99 20.69 8.70
C SER A 143 -5.08 19.65 8.97
N ARG A 144 -5.37 19.41 10.25
CA ARG A 144 -6.52 18.58 10.66
C ARG A 144 -7.82 19.06 10.01
N GLN A 145 -8.04 20.36 9.92
CA GLN A 145 -9.25 20.90 9.29
C GLN A 145 -9.32 20.53 7.80
N GLN A 146 -8.21 20.57 7.09
CA GLN A 146 -8.15 20.15 5.68
C GLN A 146 -8.39 18.64 5.52
N LEU A 147 -7.81 17.82 6.41
CA LEU A 147 -8.00 16.37 6.42
C LEU A 147 -9.45 15.94 6.67
N PHE A 148 -10.27 16.77 7.32
CA PHE A 148 -11.67 16.44 7.61
C PHE A 148 -12.66 17.38 6.91
N ASN A 149 -12.20 18.17 5.93
CA ASN A 149 -13.07 19.00 5.13
C ASN A 149 -13.74 18.20 4.00
N ARG A 150 -14.98 17.78 4.24
CA ARG A 150 -15.81 17.02 3.28
C ARG A 150 -16.15 17.76 1.99
N SER A 151 -15.82 19.04 1.84
CA SER A 151 -15.93 19.73 0.55
C SER A 151 -14.76 19.46 -0.40
N THR A 152 -13.74 18.74 0.05
CA THR A 152 -12.57 18.35 -0.77
C THR A 152 -12.56 16.83 -0.99
N VAL A 153 -11.89 16.38 -2.06
CA VAL A 153 -11.70 14.93 -2.29
C VAL A 153 -10.97 14.29 -1.11
N ILE A 154 -9.85 14.87 -0.67
CA ILE A 154 -9.04 14.35 0.45
C ILE A 154 -9.85 14.27 1.73
N GLY A 155 -10.56 15.35 2.09
CA GLY A 155 -11.30 15.38 3.35
C GLY A 155 -12.54 14.48 3.35
N THR A 156 -13.16 14.26 2.19
CA THR A 156 -14.22 13.24 2.04
C THR A 156 -13.65 11.85 2.25
N LEU A 157 -12.54 11.53 1.59
CA LEU A 157 -11.89 10.23 1.70
C LEU A 157 -11.43 9.92 3.13
N TYR A 158 -10.77 10.88 3.79
CA TYR A 158 -10.39 10.75 5.19
C TYR A 158 -11.62 10.57 6.09
N SER A 159 -12.65 11.40 5.93
CA SER A 159 -13.86 11.29 6.74
C SER A 159 -14.50 9.91 6.61
N THR A 160 -14.72 9.42 5.39
CA THR A 160 -15.36 8.14 5.14
C THR A 160 -14.55 6.96 5.68
N SER A 161 -13.22 7.06 5.64
CA SER A 161 -12.32 6.02 6.17
C SER A 161 -12.49 5.73 7.66
N PHE A 162 -12.95 6.71 8.45
CA PHE A 162 -13.09 6.57 9.90
C PHE A 162 -14.55 6.49 10.36
N LEU A 163 -15.53 6.50 9.45
CA LEU A 163 -16.96 6.47 9.80
C LEU A 163 -17.47 5.11 10.28
N GLY A 164 -16.71 4.02 10.08
CA GLY A 164 -17.09 2.66 10.50
C GLY A 164 -16.41 2.14 11.78
N ALA A 165 -15.67 2.99 12.51
CA ALA A 165 -14.83 2.58 13.64
C ALA A 165 -15.43 2.87 15.03
N SER A 166 -16.73 3.14 15.11
CA SER A 166 -17.49 3.41 16.34
C SER A 166 -18.39 2.24 16.72
#